data_AF-A0AAV8P1P0-F1
#
_entry.id   AF-A0AAV8P1P0-F1
#
_cell.length_a   1.000
_cell.length_b   1.000
_cell.length_c   1.000
_cell.angle_alpha   90.00
_cell.angle_beta   90.00
_cell.angle_gamma   90.00
#
_symmetry.space_group_name_H-M   'P 1'
#
loop_
_entity.id
_entity.type
_entity.pdbx_description
1 polymer ?
#
loop_
_entity_poly.entity_id
_entity_poly.type
_entity_poly.pdbx_seq_one_letter_code
_entity_poly.pdbx_strand_id
1 'polypeptide(L)'
;MENAGAVSPRSRRWSWAVGALIAVLLATAVTSRNSPRSPLFGITNKLCPCTGSRKYTGIVEDCCCEYETVDALNKEVLHPILQELVTTPFFRYFRVKLWCDCPFWPDDGMCHLRDCSVFDNPWTYDDETDNAEMTYVNLQLNPERYTGYAGPSARRIWEAIYAENCPKDPSGEFCQEKRVLYKLISGLHSSISIHIASDYLLDEANNLWGENLELFYDRVLRHPERVRNLYFTFLFVLRAVTKAADYLEQAEYNTGNMEEDLKTQSLVRQLVYNPQLQIACPLPFDEAKLWQGESGPELKQQIQRQFRNISALMDCVGCEKCRLWGKLQVLGLGTALKILFSVDNDNLINQQLQLHRNEVIALANLLNRLSESVKFVHEKGPYAERIMEKKISSYTSKSSS
;
A
#
# COMPACT_ATOMS: atom_id res chain seq x y z
N MET A 1 57.78 -52.52 65.34
CA MET A 1 57.65 -53.92 64.88
C MET A 1 56.79 -53.87 63.62
N GLU A 2 57.38 -53.76 62.43
CA GLU A 2 58.04 -54.81 61.64
C GLU A 2 57.10 -55.35 60.56
N ASN A 3 57.50 -55.10 59.30
CA ASN A 3 57.35 -55.90 58.08
C ASN A 3 55.94 -56.30 57.60
N ALA A 4 55.50 -55.84 56.42
CA ALA A 4 55.94 -56.18 55.04
C ALA A 4 55.24 -57.42 54.49
N GLY A 5 54.74 -57.32 53.24
CA GLY A 5 54.24 -58.48 52.49
C GLY A 5 53.34 -58.11 51.31
N ALA A 6 53.94 -57.90 50.15
CA ALA A 6 53.31 -57.57 48.87
C ALA A 6 52.84 -58.81 48.11
N VAL A 7 51.74 -58.73 47.33
CA VAL A 7 51.50 -59.51 46.08
C VAL A 7 50.58 -58.73 45.12
N SER A 8 50.95 -58.66 43.84
CA SER A 8 50.23 -58.11 42.67
C SER A 8 49.75 -59.28 41.75
N PRO A 9 49.25 -59.08 40.50
CA PRO A 9 48.22 -58.21 39.94
C PRO A 9 47.16 -59.03 39.12
N ARG A 10 46.30 -58.33 38.35
CA ARG A 10 45.36 -58.80 37.28
C ARG A 10 43.94 -59.20 37.69
N SER A 11 43.00 -58.28 37.49
CA SER A 11 42.05 -58.30 36.35
C SER A 11 40.83 -57.43 36.68
N ARG A 12 40.83 -56.15 36.31
CA ARG A 12 39.64 -55.31 36.48
C ARG A 12 39.58 -54.19 35.46
N ARG A 13 39.65 -54.56 34.17
CA ARG A 13 39.54 -53.62 33.04
C ARG A 13 38.24 -53.75 32.25
N TRP A 14 37.24 -54.45 32.79
CA TRP A 14 35.95 -54.71 32.12
C TRP A 14 34.69 -54.35 32.95
N SER A 15 34.83 -53.78 34.15
CA SER A 15 33.65 -53.36 34.95
C SER A 15 33.26 -51.89 34.78
N TRP A 16 34.09 -51.05 34.19
CA TRP A 16 33.78 -49.62 34.03
C TRP A 16 33.06 -49.28 32.72
N ALA A 17 33.16 -50.14 31.70
CA ALA A 17 32.51 -49.92 30.40
C ALA A 17 31.01 -50.29 30.39
N VAL A 18 30.57 -51.19 31.28
CA VAL A 18 29.16 -51.60 31.37
C VAL A 18 28.33 -50.62 32.21
N GLY A 19 28.95 -49.97 33.22
CA GLY A 19 28.27 -48.98 34.07
C GLY A 19 27.94 -47.66 33.36
N ALA A 20 28.78 -47.23 32.41
CA ALA A 20 28.57 -45.98 31.69
C ALA A 20 27.44 -46.05 30.65
N LEU A 21 27.16 -47.23 30.08
CA LEU A 21 26.09 -47.43 29.09
C LEU A 21 24.68 -47.53 29.73
N ILE A 22 24.57 -47.99 30.98
CA ILE A 22 23.28 -48.09 31.68
C ILE A 22 22.82 -46.72 32.20
N ALA A 23 23.74 -45.80 32.53
CA ALA A 23 23.38 -44.45 32.96
C ALA A 23 22.83 -43.57 31.81
N VAL A 24 23.26 -43.81 30.57
CA VAL A 24 22.81 -43.06 29.38
C VAL A 24 21.43 -43.54 28.89
N LEU A 25 21.08 -44.82 29.12
CA LEU A 25 19.76 -45.37 28.76
C LEU A 25 18.67 -45.10 29.81
N LEU A 26 19.02 -44.81 31.07
CA LEU A 26 18.05 -44.37 32.08
C LEU A 26 17.76 -42.86 32.04
N ALA A 27 18.64 -42.06 31.44
CA ALA A 27 18.41 -40.63 31.23
C ALA A 27 17.49 -40.32 30.02
N THR A 28 17.15 -41.31 29.20
CA THR A 28 16.23 -41.14 28.05
C THR A 28 14.80 -41.65 28.29
N ALA A 29 14.48 -42.13 29.50
CA ALA A 29 13.16 -42.69 29.81
C ALA A 29 12.30 -41.86 30.79
N VAL A 30 12.79 -40.73 31.34
CA VAL A 30 12.00 -39.92 32.29
C VAL A 30 12.15 -38.42 32.01
N THR A 31 11.48 -37.93 30.96
CA THR A 31 10.85 -36.60 30.92
C THR A 31 9.70 -36.59 29.89
N SER A 32 8.76 -37.53 30.04
CA SER A 32 7.45 -37.42 29.38
C SER A 32 6.59 -36.42 30.17
N ARG A 33 6.61 -35.19 29.65
CA ARG A 33 5.57 -34.16 29.68
C ARG A 33 4.22 -34.58 30.32
N ASN A 34 3.94 -34.06 31.50
CA ASN A 34 2.59 -33.69 31.89
C ASN A 34 2.26 -32.37 31.17
N SER A 35 1.56 -32.44 30.04
CA SER A 35 0.94 -31.28 29.40
C SER A 35 -0.54 -31.19 29.81
N PRO A 36 -1.05 -30.00 30.14
CA PRO A 36 -2.47 -29.80 30.42
C PRO A 36 -3.28 -30.01 29.12
N ARG A 37 -4.43 -30.69 29.28
CA ARG A 37 -5.41 -30.97 28.22
C ARG A 37 -5.93 -29.67 27.60
N SER A 38 -5.62 -29.45 26.32
CA SER A 38 -6.37 -28.56 25.43
C SER A 38 -7.27 -29.42 24.53
N PRO A 39 -8.51 -28.98 24.21
CA PRO A 39 -9.38 -29.75 23.34
C PRO A 39 -8.93 -29.60 21.88
N LEU A 40 -8.43 -30.69 21.31
CA LEU A 40 -8.31 -30.88 19.87
C LEU A 40 -9.71 -30.91 19.25
N PHE A 41 -10.21 -29.74 18.84
CA PHE A 41 -11.22 -29.69 17.79
C PHE A 41 -10.50 -29.96 16.46
N GLY A 42 -10.69 -31.18 15.94
CA GLY A 42 -10.36 -31.50 14.56
C GLY A 42 -11.22 -30.65 13.64
N ILE A 43 -10.65 -29.58 13.08
CA ILE A 43 -11.21 -28.90 11.92
C ILE A 43 -11.02 -29.86 10.75
N THR A 44 -12.02 -30.70 10.51
CA THR A 44 -12.20 -31.33 9.22
C THR A 44 -12.26 -30.21 8.18
N ASN A 45 -11.33 -30.18 7.24
CA ASN A 45 -11.44 -29.42 6.00
C ASN A 45 -12.66 -29.96 5.23
N LYS A 46 -13.86 -29.55 5.62
CA LYS A 46 -14.99 -29.45 4.71
C LYS A 46 -14.70 -28.24 3.84
N LEU A 47 -14.01 -28.52 2.74
CA LEU A 47 -13.97 -27.65 1.58
C LEU A 47 -15.43 -27.32 1.23
N CYS A 48 -15.89 -26.12 1.59
CA CYS A 48 -17.12 -25.59 1.04
C CYS A 48 -16.88 -25.39 -0.46
N PRO A 49 -17.67 -26.01 -1.36
CA PRO A 49 -17.56 -25.76 -2.78
C PRO A 49 -18.19 -24.40 -3.06
N CYS A 50 -17.40 -23.33 -2.89
CA CYS A 50 -17.77 -22.03 -3.42
C CYS A 50 -17.52 -22.05 -4.93
N THR A 51 -18.54 -22.43 -5.70
CA THR A 51 -18.58 -22.20 -7.15
C THR A 51 -18.73 -20.70 -7.42
N GLY A 52 -17.62 -19.98 -7.28
CA GLY A 52 -17.41 -18.66 -7.84
C GLY A 52 -16.08 -18.68 -8.55
N SER A 53 -16.07 -18.51 -9.87
CA SER A 53 -14.85 -18.29 -10.63
C SER A 53 -14.19 -17.02 -10.09
N ARG A 54 -13.17 -17.16 -9.22
CA ARG A 54 -12.31 -16.06 -8.79
C ARG A 54 -11.24 -15.92 -9.85
N LYS A 55 -11.21 -14.78 -10.54
CA LYS A 55 -10.30 -14.50 -11.67
C LYS A 55 -8.87 -14.19 -11.23
N TYR A 56 -8.69 -13.69 -10.01
CA TYR A 56 -7.39 -13.40 -9.40
C TYR A 56 -7.15 -14.39 -8.27
N THR A 57 -6.15 -15.25 -8.46
CA THR A 57 -5.75 -16.27 -7.48
C THR A 57 -4.23 -16.40 -7.53
N GLY A 58 -3.60 -16.67 -6.39
CA GLY A 58 -2.15 -16.88 -6.29
C GLY A 58 -1.37 -15.61 -5.97
N ILE A 59 -0.06 -15.63 -6.24
CA ILE A 59 0.89 -14.60 -5.80
C ILE A 59 0.69 -13.30 -6.59
N VAL A 60 0.62 -12.16 -5.89
CA VAL A 60 0.69 -10.83 -6.50
C VAL A 60 2.09 -10.63 -7.09
N GLU A 61 2.18 -10.33 -8.39
CA GLU A 61 3.46 -10.15 -9.10
C GLU A 61 4.38 -9.18 -8.36
N ASP A 62 5.64 -9.58 -8.13
CA ASP A 62 6.67 -8.86 -7.35
C ASP A 62 6.35 -8.64 -5.84
N CYS A 63 5.38 -9.36 -5.28
CA CYS A 63 5.05 -9.37 -3.85
C CYS A 63 4.99 -10.81 -3.31
N CYS A 64 5.14 -11.00 -1.99
CA CYS A 64 5.13 -12.33 -1.36
C CYS A 64 3.75 -12.75 -0.81
N CYS A 65 2.67 -12.07 -1.21
CA CYS A 65 1.33 -12.27 -0.66
C CYS A 65 0.34 -12.68 -1.74
N GLU A 66 -0.54 -13.63 -1.41
CA GLU A 66 -1.61 -14.10 -2.30
C GLU A 66 -2.79 -13.11 -2.31
N TYR A 67 -3.46 -12.95 -3.45
CA TYR A 67 -4.64 -12.07 -3.58
C TYR A 67 -5.68 -12.34 -2.49
N GLU A 68 -5.98 -13.61 -2.22
CA GLU A 68 -6.96 -14.04 -1.22
C GLU A 68 -6.60 -13.60 0.19
N THR A 69 -5.31 -13.68 0.52
CA THR A 69 -4.78 -13.25 1.82
C THR A 69 -4.85 -11.74 1.96
N VAL A 70 -4.52 -11.00 0.90
CA VAL A 70 -4.64 -9.54 0.87
C VAL A 70 -6.10 -9.10 1.06
N ASP A 71 -7.03 -9.76 0.38
CA ASP A 71 -8.46 -9.45 0.47
C ASP A 71 -9.02 -9.69 1.88
N ALA A 72 -8.72 -10.85 2.47
CA ALA A 72 -9.16 -11.19 3.82
C ALA A 72 -8.57 -10.22 4.85
N LEU A 73 -7.26 -9.98 4.79
CA LEU A 73 -6.55 -9.07 5.68
C LEU A 73 -7.06 -7.63 5.56
N ASN A 74 -7.28 -7.17 4.34
CA ASN A 74 -7.81 -5.83 4.10
C ASN A 74 -9.22 -5.70 4.68
N LYS A 75 -10.10 -6.66 4.40
CA LYS A 75 -11.49 -6.62 4.85
C LYS A 75 -11.66 -6.73 6.36
N GLU A 76 -10.93 -7.65 6.99
CA GLU A 76 -11.13 -8.01 8.40
C GLU A 76 -10.31 -7.13 9.36
N VAL A 77 -9.19 -6.59 8.90
CA VAL A 77 -8.21 -5.92 9.76
C VAL A 77 -7.96 -4.48 9.35
N LEU A 78 -7.44 -4.25 8.14
CA LEU A 78 -6.95 -2.93 7.74
C LEU A 78 -8.08 -1.94 7.52
N HIS A 79 -9.08 -2.32 6.73
CA HIS A 79 -10.12 -1.42 6.30
C HIS A 79 -10.91 -0.82 7.48
N PRO A 80 -11.35 -1.58 8.50
CA PRO A 80 -12.02 -0.99 9.66
C PRO A 80 -11.15 0.03 10.42
N ILE A 81 -9.87 -0.28 10.65
CA ILE A 81 -8.94 0.62 11.36
C ILE A 81 -8.70 1.89 10.54
N LEU A 82 -8.47 1.75 9.24
CA LEU A 82 -8.20 2.87 8.34
C LEU A 82 -9.42 3.80 8.22
N GLN A 83 -10.62 3.25 8.14
CA GLN A 83 -11.86 4.03 8.10
C GLN A 83 -12.03 4.89 9.35
N GLU A 84 -11.75 4.36 10.53
CA GLU A 84 -11.81 5.15 11.75
C GLU A 84 -10.67 6.17 11.81
N LEU A 85 -9.45 5.77 11.46
CA LEU A 85 -8.26 6.60 11.50
C LEU A 85 -8.41 7.88 10.65
N VAL A 86 -8.89 7.77 9.40
CA VAL A 86 -9.01 8.94 8.51
C VAL A 86 -10.13 9.92 8.91
N THR A 87 -10.97 9.55 9.87
CA THR A 87 -12.03 10.44 10.40
C THR A 87 -11.56 11.28 11.57
N THR A 88 -10.43 10.92 12.21
CA THR A 88 -9.93 11.66 13.36
C THR A 88 -9.48 13.07 12.94
N PRO A 89 -9.52 14.06 13.85
CA PRO A 89 -9.12 15.44 13.54
C PRO A 89 -7.73 15.57 12.92
N PHE A 90 -6.79 14.71 13.29
CA PHE A 90 -5.44 14.74 12.74
C PHE A 90 -5.42 14.41 11.24
N PHE A 91 -6.13 13.36 10.82
CA PHE A 91 -6.06 12.82 9.46
C PHE A 91 -7.11 13.38 8.49
N ARG A 92 -8.20 13.97 8.98
CA ARG A 92 -9.26 14.51 8.12
C ARG A 92 -8.97 15.89 7.52
N TYR A 93 -8.02 16.64 8.08
CA TYR A 93 -7.66 17.97 7.57
C TYR A 93 -6.33 17.91 6.85
N PHE A 94 -6.34 18.21 5.55
CA PHE A 94 -5.14 18.26 4.73
C PHE A 94 -4.80 19.70 4.37
N ARG A 95 -3.57 20.12 4.62
CA ARG A 95 -3.09 21.47 4.31
C ARG A 95 -2.55 21.49 2.88
N VAL A 96 -3.13 22.32 2.01
CA VAL A 96 -2.79 22.32 0.58
C VAL A 96 -2.94 23.70 -0.08
N LYS A 97 -2.12 23.98 -1.09
CA LYS A 97 -2.30 25.08 -2.05
C LYS A 97 -3.11 24.58 -3.24
N LEU A 98 -4.36 25.04 -3.38
CA LEU A 98 -5.24 24.67 -4.50
C LEU A 98 -5.14 25.64 -5.68
N TRP A 99 -4.62 26.84 -5.48
CA TRP A 99 -4.58 27.91 -6.47
C TRP A 99 -3.13 28.18 -6.90
N CYS A 100 -2.63 27.37 -7.83
CA CYS A 100 -1.31 27.57 -8.45
C CYS A 100 -1.47 27.57 -9.97
N ASP A 101 -0.67 28.41 -10.64
CA ASP A 101 -0.55 28.41 -12.10
C ASP A 101 0.08 27.08 -12.56
N CYS A 102 -0.46 26.47 -13.61
CA CYS A 102 0.15 25.30 -14.23
C CYS A 102 1.53 25.68 -14.82
N PRO A 103 2.65 25.04 -14.41
CA PRO A 103 3.98 25.41 -14.89
C PRO A 103 4.25 24.94 -16.32
N PHE A 104 3.40 24.08 -16.90
CA PHE A 104 3.64 23.43 -18.19
C PHE A 104 2.86 24.03 -19.36
N TRP A 105 1.66 24.57 -19.12
CA TRP A 105 0.86 25.24 -20.15
C TRP A 105 -0.07 26.28 -19.54
N PRO A 106 -0.41 27.36 -20.28
CA PRO A 106 -1.41 28.32 -19.83
C PRO A 106 -2.75 27.61 -19.61
N ASP A 107 -3.33 27.81 -18.43
CA ASP A 107 -4.59 27.19 -18.03
C ASP A 107 -5.78 27.88 -18.72
N ASP A 108 -6.88 27.15 -18.93
CA ASP A 108 -8.06 27.58 -19.71
C ASP A 108 -8.99 28.55 -18.93
N GLY A 109 -8.42 29.31 -17.97
CA GLY A 109 -9.08 30.38 -17.25
C GLY A 109 -9.77 29.97 -15.95
N MET A 110 -9.01 29.93 -14.85
CA MET A 110 -9.45 30.21 -13.47
C MET A 110 -8.21 30.50 -12.57
N CYS A 111 -8.13 31.74 -12.05
CA CYS A 111 -7.27 32.29 -10.97
C CYS A 111 -5.72 32.23 -11.06
N HIS A 112 -5.08 33.32 -10.61
CA HIS A 112 -3.66 33.67 -10.80
C HIS A 112 -2.84 33.56 -9.50
N LEU A 113 -1.72 32.83 -9.53
CA LEU A 113 -0.61 32.96 -8.57
C LEU A 113 0.69 32.42 -9.19
N ARG A 114 1.65 33.33 -9.42
CA ARG A 114 2.91 33.06 -10.16
C ARG A 114 4.04 32.46 -9.31
N ASP A 115 4.00 32.60 -7.99
CA ASP A 115 5.11 32.25 -7.08
C ASP A 115 4.73 31.11 -6.12
N CYS A 116 4.39 29.92 -6.64
CA CYS A 116 4.16 28.72 -5.82
C CYS A 116 5.44 27.91 -5.50
N SER A 117 6.62 28.28 -6.01
CA SER A 117 7.79 27.39 -6.03
C SER A 117 8.97 27.83 -5.14
N VAL A 118 9.15 27.13 -4.02
CA VAL A 118 10.42 26.99 -3.29
C VAL A 118 10.54 25.51 -2.89
N PHE A 119 11.71 24.88 -3.01
CA PHE A 119 11.86 23.43 -2.81
C PHE A 119 12.34 23.11 -1.39
N ASP A 120 11.53 22.43 -0.59
CA ASP A 120 11.85 21.91 0.75
C ASP A 120 11.83 20.36 0.81
N ASN A 121 11.00 19.69 -0.01
CA ASN A 121 10.93 18.24 -0.14
C ASN A 121 11.56 17.69 -1.44
N PRO A 122 12.55 16.78 -1.37
CA PRO A 122 13.13 16.14 -2.55
C PRO A 122 12.21 15.24 -3.39
N TRP A 123 10.97 14.98 -2.98
CA TRP A 123 10.03 14.09 -3.66
C TRP A 123 8.81 14.81 -4.25
N THR A 124 8.53 16.05 -3.83
CA THR A 124 7.35 16.82 -4.27
C THR A 124 7.73 18.21 -4.75
N TYR A 125 6.80 18.87 -5.44
CA TYR A 125 7.00 20.21 -6.00
C TYR A 125 6.58 21.34 -5.05
N ASP A 126 5.64 21.07 -4.14
CA ASP A 126 5.11 22.06 -3.20
C ASP A 126 6.05 22.32 -2.01
N ASP A 127 6.23 23.61 -1.65
CA ASP A 127 6.82 24.06 -0.36
C ASP A 127 5.79 23.91 0.78
N GLU A 128 6.04 23.02 1.74
CA GLU A 128 5.19 22.88 2.93
C GLU A 128 5.47 23.96 4.00
N THR A 129 6.60 24.67 3.90
CA THR A 129 7.02 25.71 4.86
C THR A 129 6.47 27.10 4.55
N ASP A 130 6.01 27.34 3.32
CA ASP A 130 5.38 28.61 2.95
C ASP A 130 3.94 28.70 3.51
N ASN A 131 3.78 29.62 4.46
CA ASN A 131 2.52 29.86 5.17
C ASN A 131 1.58 30.84 4.47
N ALA A 132 2.02 31.54 3.41
CA ALA A 132 1.31 32.72 2.94
C ALA A 132 -0.11 32.43 2.40
N GLU A 133 -0.41 31.23 1.87
CA GLU A 133 -1.68 30.96 1.16
C GLU A 133 -2.18 29.51 1.26
N MET A 134 -1.70 28.77 2.25
CA MET A 134 -2.12 27.38 2.50
C MET A 134 -3.49 27.31 3.17
N THR A 135 -4.38 26.44 2.67
CA THR A 135 -5.70 26.22 3.27
C THR A 135 -5.82 24.80 3.84
N TYR A 136 -6.43 24.66 5.02
CA TYR A 136 -6.81 23.36 5.57
C TYR A 136 -8.15 22.92 4.98
N VAL A 137 -8.15 21.81 4.26
CA VAL A 137 -9.34 21.23 3.64
C VAL A 137 -9.79 20.00 4.42
N ASN A 138 -11.07 19.95 4.77
CA ASN A 138 -11.68 18.77 5.37
C ASN A 138 -11.99 17.72 4.29
N LEU A 139 -11.25 16.62 4.30
CA LEU A 139 -11.37 15.52 3.35
C LEU A 139 -12.72 14.81 3.42
N GLN A 140 -13.35 14.76 4.60
CA GLN A 140 -14.65 14.11 4.79
C GLN A 140 -15.79 14.87 4.10
N LEU A 141 -15.65 16.19 3.93
CA LEU A 141 -16.61 17.01 3.18
C LEU A 141 -16.29 17.08 1.68
N ASN A 142 -15.12 16.55 1.29
CA ASN A 142 -14.63 16.58 -0.08
C ASN A 142 -14.19 15.17 -0.51
N PRO A 143 -15.09 14.17 -0.51
CA PRO A 143 -14.71 12.80 -0.87
C PRO A 143 -14.26 12.69 -2.32
N GLU A 144 -13.37 11.73 -2.59
CA GLU A 144 -12.97 11.35 -3.95
C GLU A 144 -14.13 10.57 -4.60
N ARG A 145 -14.72 11.16 -5.64
CA ARG A 145 -15.88 10.59 -6.35
C ARG A 145 -16.00 11.16 -7.76
N TYR A 146 -17.06 10.81 -8.49
CA TYR A 146 -17.34 11.40 -9.79
C TYR A 146 -17.49 12.92 -9.73
N THR A 147 -16.77 13.63 -10.62
CA THR A 147 -16.80 15.11 -10.75
C THR A 147 -17.18 15.59 -12.15
N GLY A 148 -17.34 14.68 -13.11
CA GLY A 148 -17.49 15.03 -14.53
C GLY A 148 -16.19 15.43 -15.24
N TYR A 149 -15.04 15.50 -14.54
CA TYR A 149 -13.76 15.83 -15.17
C TYR A 149 -13.32 14.74 -16.16
N ALA A 150 -13.30 15.09 -17.45
CA ALA A 150 -13.06 14.16 -18.55
C ALA A 150 -12.54 14.89 -19.81
N GLY A 151 -12.43 14.17 -20.92
CA GLY A 151 -12.10 14.74 -22.22
C GLY A 151 -10.60 15.08 -22.40
N PRO A 152 -10.28 16.00 -23.34
CA PRO A 152 -8.89 16.31 -23.69
C PRO A 152 -8.05 16.84 -22.53
N SER A 153 -8.64 17.64 -21.62
CA SER A 153 -7.93 18.18 -20.45
C SER A 153 -7.44 17.07 -19.53
N ALA A 154 -8.35 16.19 -19.08
CA ALA A 154 -7.99 15.06 -18.22
C ALA A 154 -7.03 14.08 -18.92
N ARG A 155 -7.22 13.85 -20.22
CA ARG A 155 -6.34 12.98 -21.02
C ARG A 155 -4.91 13.51 -21.08
N ARG A 156 -4.74 14.82 -21.35
CA ARG A 156 -3.42 15.47 -21.42
C ARG A 156 -2.65 15.30 -20.12
N ILE A 157 -3.31 15.43 -18.96
CA ILE A 157 -2.68 15.23 -17.65
C ILE A 157 -2.14 13.81 -17.52
N TRP A 158 -2.96 12.80 -17.79
CA TRP A 158 -2.51 11.41 -17.69
C TRP A 158 -1.41 11.08 -18.72
N GLU A 159 -1.53 11.55 -19.96
CA GLU A 159 -0.49 11.39 -20.98
C GLU A 159 0.85 11.99 -20.51
N ALA A 160 0.84 13.17 -19.90
CA ALA A 160 2.04 13.79 -19.33
C ALA A 160 2.62 12.97 -18.17
N ILE A 161 1.79 12.51 -17.23
CA ILE A 161 2.23 11.67 -16.10
C ILE A 161 2.89 10.37 -16.60
N TYR A 162 2.27 9.68 -17.56
CA TYR A 162 2.85 8.44 -18.10
C TYR A 162 4.09 8.70 -18.97
N ALA A 163 4.20 9.87 -19.61
CA ALA A 163 5.39 10.27 -20.34
C ALA A 163 6.60 10.51 -19.42
N GLU A 164 6.40 11.08 -18.23
CA GLU A 164 7.48 11.25 -17.22
C GLU A 164 8.10 9.90 -16.82
N ASN A 165 7.30 8.84 -16.76
CA ASN A 165 7.74 7.49 -16.38
C ASN A 165 8.61 6.82 -17.46
N CYS A 166 8.56 7.34 -18.69
CA CYS A 166 9.11 6.74 -19.89
C CYS A 166 9.83 7.78 -20.77
N PRO A 167 11.06 8.22 -20.40
CA PRO A 167 11.87 9.00 -21.32
C PRO A 167 12.19 8.14 -22.55
N LYS A 168 11.95 8.66 -23.75
CA LYS A 168 12.37 8.00 -25.00
C LYS A 168 13.89 7.92 -25.02
N ASP A 169 14.45 6.74 -24.73
CA ASP A 169 15.85 6.47 -25.00
C ASP A 169 16.06 6.52 -26.53
N PRO A 170 17.11 7.18 -27.07
CA PRO A 170 17.42 7.17 -28.52
C PRO A 170 17.52 5.77 -29.15
N SER A 171 17.66 4.70 -28.36
CA SER A 171 17.69 3.30 -28.79
C SER A 171 16.31 2.70 -29.09
N GLY A 172 15.21 3.32 -28.65
CA GLY A 172 13.86 2.80 -28.85
C GLY A 172 13.53 1.52 -28.08
N GLU A 173 14.38 1.08 -27.14
CA GLU A 173 14.07 -0.09 -26.32
C GLU A 173 13.02 0.24 -25.25
N PHE A 174 11.81 -0.25 -25.51
CA PHE A 174 10.67 -0.48 -24.63
C PHE A 174 10.80 0.09 -23.21
N CYS A 175 10.03 1.14 -22.89
CA CYS A 175 9.66 1.38 -21.51
C CYS A 175 8.87 0.19 -21.02
N GLN A 176 9.53 -0.68 -20.27
CA GLN A 176 8.87 -1.87 -19.76
C GLN A 176 7.85 -1.40 -18.71
N GLU A 177 6.60 -1.79 -18.90
CA GLU A 177 5.50 -1.74 -17.92
C GLU A 177 5.88 -2.42 -16.58
N LYS A 178 7.04 -3.08 -16.55
CA LYS A 178 7.70 -3.66 -15.38
C LYS A 178 8.33 -2.63 -14.43
N ARG A 179 8.49 -1.36 -14.83
CA ARG A 179 9.03 -0.33 -13.92
C ARG A 179 8.07 -0.10 -12.76
N VAL A 180 8.60 -0.06 -11.54
CA VAL A 180 7.78 0.16 -10.34
C VAL A 180 7.03 1.48 -10.39
N LEU A 181 7.65 2.55 -10.89
CA LEU A 181 6.96 3.82 -11.06
C LEU A 181 5.71 3.69 -11.95
N TYR A 182 5.80 2.93 -13.05
CA TYR A 182 4.64 2.68 -13.91
C TYR A 182 3.55 1.89 -13.16
N LYS A 183 3.93 0.82 -12.45
CA LYS A 183 2.99 0.02 -11.65
C LYS A 183 2.29 0.88 -10.59
N LEU A 184 3.04 1.73 -9.88
CA LEU A 184 2.51 2.64 -8.86
C LEU A 184 1.47 3.62 -9.43
N ILE A 185 1.82 4.31 -10.51
CA ILE A 185 0.93 5.27 -11.18
C ILE A 185 -0.29 4.57 -11.80
N SER A 186 -0.10 3.40 -12.40
CA SER A 186 -1.18 2.59 -12.95
C SER A 186 -2.15 2.10 -11.88
N GLY A 187 -1.65 1.64 -10.74
CA GLY A 187 -2.47 1.26 -9.60
C GLY A 187 -3.22 2.46 -9.00
N LEU A 188 -2.57 3.63 -8.91
CA LEU A 188 -3.22 4.86 -8.46
C LEU A 188 -4.34 5.29 -9.41
N HIS A 189 -4.09 5.32 -10.72
CA HIS A 189 -5.08 5.65 -11.73
C HIS A 189 -6.28 4.67 -11.69
N SER A 190 -5.99 3.39 -11.42
CA SER A 190 -7.02 2.37 -11.24
C SER A 190 -7.86 2.64 -9.98
N SER A 191 -7.23 3.01 -8.86
CA SER A 191 -7.91 3.40 -7.62
C SER A 191 -8.87 4.58 -7.84
N ILE A 192 -8.41 5.63 -8.52
CA ILE A 192 -9.25 6.81 -8.85
C ILE A 192 -10.45 6.39 -9.71
N SER A 193 -10.22 5.54 -10.72
CA SER A 193 -11.29 5.04 -11.59
C SER A 193 -12.33 4.21 -10.82
N ILE A 194 -11.90 3.44 -9.82
CA ILE A 194 -12.80 2.69 -8.94
C ILE A 194 -13.63 3.63 -8.07
N HIS A 195 -13.02 4.65 -7.45
CA HIS A 195 -13.77 5.61 -6.63
C HIS A 195 -14.83 6.36 -7.44
N ILE A 196 -14.46 6.83 -8.63
CA ILE A 196 -15.41 7.43 -9.57
C ILE A 196 -16.57 6.49 -9.89
N ALA A 197 -16.29 5.21 -10.13
CA ALA A 197 -17.33 4.23 -10.43
C ALA A 197 -18.16 3.83 -9.20
N SER A 198 -17.60 3.87 -8.00
CA SER A 198 -18.28 3.49 -6.75
C SER A 198 -19.27 4.57 -6.28
N ASP A 199 -18.95 5.84 -6.48
CA ASP A 199 -19.78 6.99 -6.15
C ASP A 199 -19.96 7.87 -7.40
N TYR A 200 -20.82 7.39 -8.30
CA TYR A 200 -21.10 7.98 -9.61
C TYR A 200 -22.46 8.70 -9.60
N LEU A 201 -22.57 9.83 -10.30
CA LEU A 201 -23.84 10.52 -10.51
C LEU A 201 -24.63 9.78 -11.60
N LEU A 202 -25.57 8.94 -11.19
CA LEU A 202 -26.39 8.11 -12.08
C LEU A 202 -27.50 8.91 -12.77
N ASP A 203 -28.07 9.87 -12.04
CA ASP A 203 -29.11 10.76 -12.55
C ASP A 203 -28.89 12.17 -12.00
N GLU A 204 -28.53 13.09 -12.89
CA GLU A 204 -28.30 14.50 -12.57
C GLU A 204 -29.59 15.22 -12.18
N ALA A 205 -30.73 14.88 -12.80
CA ALA A 205 -32.00 15.58 -12.55
C ALA A 205 -32.54 15.29 -11.14
N ASN A 206 -32.34 14.06 -10.65
CA ASN A 206 -32.78 13.64 -9.33
C ASN A 206 -31.65 13.62 -8.29
N ASN A 207 -30.43 14.04 -8.65
CA ASN A 207 -29.23 13.98 -7.83
C ASN A 207 -29.02 12.58 -7.21
N LEU A 208 -29.20 11.54 -8.02
CA LEU A 208 -29.07 10.14 -7.60
C LEU A 208 -27.61 9.69 -7.77
N TRP A 209 -26.99 9.34 -6.65
CA TRP A 209 -25.62 8.81 -6.60
C TRP A 209 -25.62 7.30 -6.36
N GLY A 210 -24.67 6.59 -6.96
CA GLY A 210 -24.51 5.14 -6.74
C GLY A 210 -23.42 4.50 -7.59
N GLU A 211 -23.43 3.17 -7.61
CA GLU A 211 -22.40 2.36 -8.26
C GLU A 211 -22.64 2.24 -9.78
N ASN A 212 -21.66 2.66 -10.59
CA ASN A 212 -21.63 2.47 -12.04
C ASN A 212 -20.70 1.29 -12.40
N LEU A 213 -21.26 0.07 -12.36
CA LEU A 213 -20.51 -1.16 -12.62
C LEU A 213 -20.03 -1.32 -14.06
N GLU A 214 -20.68 -0.67 -15.02
CA GLU A 214 -20.26 -0.66 -16.42
C GLU A 214 -18.97 0.15 -16.59
N LEU A 215 -18.92 1.35 -16.00
CA LEU A 215 -17.72 2.16 -15.96
C LEU A 215 -16.57 1.45 -15.24
N PHE A 216 -16.87 0.81 -14.11
CA PHE A 216 -15.91 0.02 -13.35
C PHE A 216 -15.31 -1.12 -14.21
N TYR A 217 -16.17 -1.87 -14.91
CA TYR A 217 -15.71 -2.95 -15.78
C TYR A 217 -14.84 -2.42 -16.93
N ASP A 218 -15.32 -1.41 -17.64
CA ASP A 218 -14.65 -0.89 -18.83
C ASP A 218 -13.31 -0.24 -18.52
N ARG A 219 -13.21 0.49 -17.40
CA ARG A 219 -11.97 1.20 -17.02
C ARG A 219 -10.98 0.33 -16.25
N VAL A 220 -11.43 -0.74 -15.58
CA VAL A 220 -10.59 -1.50 -14.64
C VAL A 220 -10.63 -2.99 -14.91
N LEU A 221 -11.78 -3.66 -14.82
CA LEU A 221 -11.82 -5.14 -14.84
C LEU A 221 -11.52 -5.77 -16.22
N ARG A 222 -11.84 -5.06 -17.30
CA ARG A 222 -11.46 -5.45 -18.68
C ARG A 222 -9.94 -5.46 -18.86
N HIS A 223 -9.19 -4.84 -17.94
CA HIS A 223 -7.75 -4.62 -17.97
C HIS A 223 -7.07 -5.32 -16.77
N PRO A 224 -6.78 -6.63 -16.84
CA PRO A 224 -6.25 -7.38 -15.72
C PRO A 224 -4.97 -6.80 -15.12
N GLU A 225 -4.11 -6.20 -15.96
CA GLU A 225 -2.88 -5.51 -15.57
C GLU A 225 -3.14 -4.35 -14.60
N ARG A 226 -4.24 -3.62 -14.77
CA ARG A 226 -4.63 -2.51 -13.89
C ARG A 226 -5.01 -2.99 -12.50
N VAL A 227 -5.71 -4.12 -12.43
CA VAL A 227 -6.02 -4.76 -11.14
C VAL A 227 -4.75 -5.27 -10.48
N ARG A 228 -3.83 -5.90 -11.22
CA ARG A 228 -2.54 -6.32 -10.64
C ARG A 228 -1.76 -5.12 -10.08
N ASN A 229 -1.69 -4.04 -10.84
CA ASN A 229 -1.02 -2.81 -10.43
C ASN A 229 -1.69 -2.14 -9.22
N LEU A 230 -3.03 -2.22 -9.09
CA LEU A 230 -3.73 -1.75 -7.89
C LEU A 230 -3.28 -2.49 -6.62
N TYR A 231 -3.24 -3.83 -6.67
CA TYR A 231 -2.79 -4.64 -5.53
C TYR A 231 -1.31 -4.41 -5.24
N PHE A 232 -0.49 -4.29 -6.28
CA PHE A 232 0.91 -3.90 -6.15
C PHE A 232 1.06 -2.58 -5.39
N THR A 233 0.35 -1.52 -5.81
CA THR A 233 0.40 -0.21 -5.16
C THR A 233 -0.10 -0.26 -3.72
N PHE A 234 -1.17 -1.01 -3.46
CA PHE A 234 -1.67 -1.23 -2.10
C PHE A 234 -0.61 -1.87 -1.18
N LEU A 235 0.00 -2.97 -1.63
CA LEU A 235 1.04 -3.67 -0.87
C LEU A 235 2.31 -2.85 -0.71
N PHE A 236 2.69 -2.07 -1.72
CA PHE A 236 3.82 -1.15 -1.65
C PHE A 236 3.62 -0.08 -0.58
N VAL A 237 2.45 0.57 -0.55
CA VAL A 237 2.13 1.58 0.48
C VAL A 237 1.99 0.93 1.86
N LEU A 238 1.38 -0.26 1.96
CA LEU A 238 1.30 -1.02 3.20
C LEU A 238 2.70 -1.39 3.74
N ARG A 239 3.63 -1.76 2.86
CA ARG A 239 5.04 -2.00 3.23
C ARG A 239 5.67 -0.73 3.79
N ALA A 240 5.48 0.43 3.15
CA ALA A 240 6.01 1.69 3.66
C ALA A 240 5.44 2.03 5.05
N VAL A 241 4.14 1.89 5.26
CA VAL A 241 3.50 2.13 6.57
C VAL A 241 4.05 1.18 7.65
N THR A 242 4.17 -0.10 7.34
CA THR A 242 4.69 -1.10 8.30
C THR A 242 6.20 -0.93 8.56
N LYS A 243 6.98 -0.51 7.57
CA LYS A 243 8.42 -0.21 7.74
C LYS A 243 8.65 1.07 8.56
N ALA A 244 7.72 2.01 8.56
CA ALA A 244 7.77 3.23 9.37
C ALA A 244 7.10 3.10 10.75
N ALA A 245 6.83 1.88 11.23
CA ALA A 245 6.08 1.64 12.47
C ALA A 245 6.61 2.41 13.69
N ASP A 246 7.92 2.31 13.96
CA ASP A 246 8.56 2.98 15.11
C ASP A 246 8.41 4.51 15.04
N TYR A 247 8.48 5.07 13.84
CA TYR A 247 8.34 6.51 13.62
C TYR A 247 6.88 6.95 13.81
N LEU A 248 5.93 6.22 13.20
CA LEU A 248 4.50 6.54 13.30
C LEU A 248 3.99 6.41 14.74
N GLU A 249 4.49 5.46 15.52
CA GLU A 249 4.13 5.33 16.94
C GLU A 249 4.59 6.52 17.79
N GLN A 250 5.76 7.08 17.48
CA GLN A 250 6.39 8.18 18.24
C GLN A 250 5.99 9.58 17.72
N ALA A 251 5.25 9.65 16.62
CA ALA A 251 4.83 10.92 16.02
C ALA A 251 3.85 11.70 16.91
N GLU A 252 3.92 13.03 16.84
CA GLU A 252 3.02 13.91 17.59
C GLU A 252 1.70 14.11 16.84
N TYR A 253 0.61 13.56 17.38
CA TYR A 253 -0.73 13.66 16.82
C TYR A 253 -1.56 14.84 17.35
N ASN A 254 -0.91 15.86 17.93
CA ASN A 254 -1.58 16.96 18.62
C ASN A 254 -2.56 17.72 17.69
N THR A 255 -3.82 17.82 18.14
CA THR A 255 -4.86 18.64 17.50
C THR A 255 -5.49 19.66 18.46
N GLY A 256 -5.00 19.72 19.70
CA GLY A 256 -5.57 20.50 20.80
C GLY A 256 -6.68 19.78 21.57
N ASN A 257 -7.06 18.57 21.17
CA ASN A 257 -8.01 17.71 21.90
C ASN A 257 -7.34 16.39 22.30
N MET A 258 -6.98 16.28 23.59
CA MET A 258 -6.26 15.14 24.14
C MET A 258 -7.00 13.80 23.96
N GLU A 259 -8.32 13.76 24.03
CA GLU A 259 -9.10 12.51 23.88
C GLU A 259 -9.00 11.97 22.44
N GLU A 260 -9.18 12.84 21.45
CA GLU A 260 -9.05 12.52 20.03
C GLU A 260 -7.60 12.19 19.63
N ASP A 261 -6.62 12.86 20.24
CA ASP A 261 -5.20 12.63 20.00
C ASP A 261 -4.77 11.25 20.53
N LEU A 262 -5.21 10.88 21.74
CA LEU A 262 -4.98 9.54 22.31
C LEU A 262 -5.67 8.44 21.50
N LYS A 263 -6.90 8.70 21.04
CA LYS A 263 -7.62 7.80 20.14
C LYS A 263 -6.85 7.58 18.84
N THR A 264 -6.38 8.67 18.22
CA THR A 264 -5.57 8.62 17.00
C THR A 264 -4.31 7.79 17.20
N GLN A 265 -3.56 8.03 18.29
CA GLN A 265 -2.36 7.27 18.60
C GLN A 265 -2.65 5.77 18.81
N SER A 266 -3.76 5.43 19.47
CA SER A 266 -4.20 4.04 19.64
C SER A 266 -4.47 3.36 18.29
N LEU A 267 -5.18 4.04 17.38
CA LEU A 267 -5.49 3.51 16.05
C LEU A 267 -4.23 3.32 15.19
N VAL A 268 -3.30 4.28 15.23
CA VAL A 268 -2.00 4.14 14.55
C VAL A 268 -1.22 2.94 15.08
N ARG A 269 -1.16 2.77 16.40
CA ARG A 269 -0.49 1.63 17.03
C ARG A 269 -1.13 0.30 16.61
N GLN A 270 -2.47 0.24 16.57
CA GLN A 270 -3.20 -0.92 16.10
C GLN A 270 -2.93 -1.21 14.61
N LEU A 271 -2.76 -0.18 13.78
CA LEU A 271 -2.44 -0.32 12.36
C LEU A 271 -1.03 -0.90 12.15
N VAL A 272 -0.01 -0.37 12.83
CA VAL A 272 1.39 -0.72 12.55
C VAL A 272 1.90 -1.97 13.27
N TYR A 273 1.31 -2.34 14.42
CA TYR A 273 1.70 -3.53 15.19
C TYR A 273 0.66 -4.65 15.20
N ASN A 274 -0.29 -4.67 14.24
CA ASN A 274 -1.27 -5.74 14.20
C ASN A 274 -0.57 -7.10 13.95
N PRO A 275 -0.69 -8.10 14.83
CA PRO A 275 -0.04 -9.40 14.63
C PRO A 275 -0.53 -10.13 13.38
N GLN A 276 -1.80 -9.94 13.00
CA GLN A 276 -2.36 -10.58 11.81
C GLN A 276 -1.72 -10.05 10.53
N LEU A 277 -1.34 -8.76 10.50
CA LEU A 277 -0.61 -8.18 9.37
C LEU A 277 0.77 -8.83 9.21
N GLN A 278 1.51 -8.96 10.32
CA GLN A 278 2.86 -9.52 10.33
C GLN A 278 2.88 -11.00 9.93
N ILE A 279 1.83 -11.76 10.27
CA ILE A 279 1.73 -13.19 9.95
C ILE A 279 1.23 -13.40 8.51
N ALA A 280 0.18 -12.69 8.10
CA ALA A 280 -0.46 -12.89 6.81
C ALA A 280 0.42 -12.44 5.64
N CYS A 281 1.23 -11.39 5.87
CA CYS A 281 2.03 -10.77 4.82
C CYS A 281 3.35 -10.27 5.44
N PRO A 282 4.29 -11.19 5.79
CA PRO A 282 5.50 -10.85 6.54
C PRO A 282 6.44 -9.92 5.75
N LEU A 283 6.38 -10.00 4.43
CA LEU A 283 7.05 -9.10 3.49
C LEU A 283 6.03 -8.69 2.42
N PRO A 284 5.24 -7.63 2.66
CA PRO A 284 4.26 -7.16 1.69
C PRO A 284 4.87 -6.79 0.34
N PHE A 285 6.14 -6.39 0.34
CA PHE A 285 6.94 -6.08 -0.83
C PHE A 285 8.41 -6.42 -0.56
N ASP A 286 9.10 -6.96 -1.57
CA ASP A 286 10.52 -7.34 -1.48
C ASP A 286 11.38 -6.25 -2.14
N GLU A 287 11.97 -5.38 -1.32
CA GLU A 287 12.81 -4.28 -1.78
C GLU A 287 14.03 -4.78 -2.57
N ALA A 288 14.59 -5.95 -2.23
CA ALA A 288 15.77 -6.48 -2.89
C ALA A 288 15.51 -6.84 -4.35
N LYS A 289 14.30 -7.24 -4.72
CA LYS A 289 13.91 -7.47 -6.13
C LYS A 289 13.77 -6.19 -6.91
N LEU A 290 13.43 -5.08 -6.24
CA LEU A 290 13.29 -3.77 -6.85
C LEU A 290 14.65 -3.15 -7.21
N TRP A 291 15.67 -3.39 -6.38
CA TRP A 291 17.00 -2.81 -6.56
C TRP A 291 18.02 -3.76 -7.21
N GLN A 292 17.58 -4.92 -7.71
CA GLN A 292 18.44 -5.88 -8.38
C GLN A 292 18.88 -5.35 -9.75
N GLY A 293 20.14 -4.90 -9.83
CA GLY A 293 20.85 -4.75 -11.12
C GLY A 293 21.19 -3.32 -11.56
N GLU A 294 20.80 -2.28 -10.83
CA GLU A 294 21.19 -0.89 -11.11
C GLU A 294 21.81 -0.24 -9.87
N SER A 295 22.68 0.74 -10.10
CA SER A 295 23.22 1.58 -9.04
C SER A 295 22.05 2.27 -8.31
N GLY A 296 21.66 1.73 -7.16
CA GLY A 296 20.48 2.16 -6.39
C GLY A 296 20.37 3.68 -6.14
N PRO A 297 21.49 4.41 -5.91
CA PRO A 297 21.46 5.87 -5.78
C PRO A 297 20.97 6.62 -7.03
N GLU A 298 21.38 6.20 -8.22
CA GLU A 298 21.03 6.81 -9.51
C GLU A 298 19.56 6.59 -9.84
N LEU A 299 19.05 5.37 -9.61
CA LEU A 299 17.64 5.03 -9.76
C LEU A 299 16.77 5.82 -8.78
N LYS A 300 17.21 5.95 -7.51
CA LYS A 300 16.55 6.80 -6.50
C LYS A 300 16.45 8.25 -6.98
N GLN A 301 17.54 8.84 -7.47
CA GLN A 301 17.55 10.21 -7.98
C GLN A 301 16.69 10.39 -9.24
N GLN A 302 16.61 9.37 -10.10
CA GLN A 302 15.72 9.39 -11.25
C GLN A 302 14.25 9.38 -10.84
N ILE A 303 13.85 8.45 -9.96
CA ILE A 303 12.47 8.35 -9.47
C ILE A 303 12.08 9.62 -8.70
N GLN A 304 12.99 10.18 -7.89
CA GLN A 304 12.78 11.47 -7.23
C GLN A 304 12.46 12.59 -8.22
N ARG A 305 13.24 12.72 -9.30
CA ARG A 305 13.00 13.74 -10.33
C ARG A 305 11.65 13.54 -11.03
N GLN A 306 11.32 12.30 -11.38
CA GLN A 306 10.03 11.97 -12.02
C GLN A 306 8.85 12.30 -11.10
N PHE A 307 8.92 11.98 -9.81
CA PHE A 307 7.86 12.29 -8.85
C PHE A 307 7.69 13.79 -8.62
N ARG A 308 8.77 14.59 -8.61
CA ARG A 308 8.65 16.06 -8.56
C ARG A 308 7.91 16.60 -9.77
N ASN A 309 8.20 16.10 -10.97
CA ASN A 309 7.49 16.52 -12.19
C ASN A 309 6.01 16.12 -12.14
N ILE A 310 5.71 14.90 -11.67
CA ILE A 310 4.32 14.43 -11.47
C ILE A 310 3.59 15.29 -10.43
N SER A 311 4.26 15.65 -9.34
CA SER A 311 3.71 16.55 -8.32
C SER A 311 3.37 17.92 -8.92
N ALA A 312 4.25 18.48 -9.76
CA ALA A 312 4.01 19.76 -10.45
C ALA A 312 2.85 19.68 -11.46
N LEU A 313 2.65 18.52 -12.11
CA LEU A 313 1.52 18.30 -13.02
C LEU A 313 0.17 18.34 -12.31
N MET A 314 0.11 18.10 -10.99
CA MET A 314 -1.13 18.20 -10.23
C MET A 314 -1.70 19.62 -10.23
N ASP A 315 -0.86 20.66 -10.32
CA ASP A 315 -1.30 22.06 -10.43
C ASP A 315 -2.02 22.35 -11.76
N CYS A 316 -1.83 21.51 -12.78
CA CYS A 316 -2.49 21.64 -14.07
C CYS A 316 -3.87 20.98 -14.13
N VAL A 317 -4.34 20.36 -13.04
CA VAL A 317 -5.63 19.69 -12.99
C VAL A 317 -6.73 20.72 -12.75
N GLY A 318 -7.58 20.99 -13.75
CA GLY A 318 -8.63 22.02 -13.65
C GLY A 318 -9.81 21.69 -12.72
N CYS A 319 -9.93 20.44 -12.25
CA CYS A 319 -10.94 20.03 -11.27
C CYS A 319 -10.40 20.16 -9.84
N GLU A 320 -10.98 21.04 -9.01
CA GLU A 320 -10.50 21.32 -7.64
C GLU A 320 -10.41 20.07 -6.74
N LYS A 321 -11.47 19.25 -6.72
CA LYS A 321 -11.47 18.00 -5.94
C LYS A 321 -10.46 17.00 -6.47
N CYS A 322 -10.31 16.92 -7.79
CA CYS A 322 -9.34 16.05 -8.44
C CYS A 322 -7.90 16.50 -8.14
N ARG A 323 -7.66 17.81 -8.13
CA ARG A 323 -6.39 18.44 -7.74
C ARG A 323 -6.06 18.16 -6.28
N LEU A 324 -7.02 18.33 -5.37
CA LEU A 324 -6.89 18.02 -3.94
C LEU A 324 -6.46 16.56 -3.72
N TRP A 325 -7.22 15.60 -4.24
CA TRP A 325 -6.90 14.18 -4.07
C TRP A 325 -5.65 13.76 -4.85
N GLY A 326 -5.41 14.35 -6.03
CA GLY A 326 -4.19 14.13 -6.81
C GLY A 326 -2.94 14.54 -6.03
N LYS A 327 -2.91 15.76 -5.47
CA LYS A 327 -1.82 16.23 -4.62
C LYS A 327 -1.62 15.33 -3.40
N LEU A 328 -2.72 14.99 -2.70
CA LEU A 328 -2.66 14.12 -1.52
C LEU A 328 -2.10 12.73 -1.86
N GLN A 329 -2.59 12.09 -2.91
CA GLN A 329 -2.19 10.74 -3.28
C GLN A 329 -0.78 10.68 -3.84
N VAL A 330 -0.36 11.68 -4.63
CA VAL A 330 1.02 11.79 -5.15
C VAL A 330 2.01 12.04 -4.01
N LEU A 331 1.68 12.93 -3.06
CA LEU A 331 2.47 13.14 -1.84
C LEU A 331 2.59 11.82 -1.06
N GLY A 332 1.48 11.10 -0.84
CA GLY A 332 1.49 9.83 -0.13
C GLY A 332 2.37 8.77 -0.80
N LEU A 333 2.36 8.68 -2.14
CA LEU A 333 3.26 7.78 -2.88
C LEU A 333 4.72 8.21 -2.78
N GLY A 334 4.99 9.53 -2.87
CA GLY A 334 6.32 10.10 -2.66
C GLY A 334 6.87 9.81 -1.26
N THR A 335 6.03 9.94 -0.22
CA THR A 335 6.34 9.57 1.16
C THR A 335 6.61 8.07 1.29
N ALA A 336 5.81 7.20 0.65
CA ALA A 336 6.04 5.76 0.67
C ALA A 336 7.41 5.41 0.06
N LEU A 337 7.78 6.02 -1.06
CA LEU A 337 9.11 5.88 -1.66
C LEU A 337 10.20 6.42 -0.73
N LYS A 338 10.02 7.62 -0.17
CA LYS A 338 10.96 8.21 0.80
C LYS A 338 11.25 7.26 1.96
N ILE A 339 10.24 6.59 2.51
CA ILE A 339 10.41 5.60 3.58
C ILE A 339 11.21 4.39 3.09
N LEU A 340 10.77 3.77 1.99
CA LEU A 340 11.38 2.54 1.50
C LEU A 340 12.83 2.72 1.03
N PHE A 341 13.19 3.90 0.54
CA PHE A 341 14.54 4.27 0.13
C PHE A 341 15.46 4.79 1.24
N SER A 342 14.95 5.02 2.46
CA SER A 342 15.74 5.60 3.56
C SER A 342 16.28 4.54 4.53
N VAL A 343 15.69 3.35 4.57
CA VAL A 343 15.94 2.37 5.64
C VAL A 343 16.98 1.31 5.27
N ASP A 344 17.37 1.17 3.99
CA ASP A 344 18.36 0.16 3.57
C ASP A 344 19.83 0.65 3.68
N ASN A 345 20.06 1.84 4.25
CA ASN A 345 21.38 2.44 4.45
C ASN A 345 21.89 2.28 5.90
N ASP A 346 21.86 1.05 6.43
CA ASP A 346 22.37 0.68 7.77
C ASP A 346 23.85 1.03 8.02
N ASN A 347 24.58 1.57 7.04
CA ASN A 347 25.99 1.92 7.15
C ASN A 347 26.31 3.43 7.03
N LEU A 348 25.32 4.33 6.97
CA LEU A 348 25.55 5.78 6.98
C LEU A 348 24.81 6.45 8.14
N ILE A 349 25.58 6.67 9.20
CA ILE A 349 25.29 7.52 10.35
C ILE A 349 24.60 8.83 9.91
N ASN A 350 23.40 9.11 10.44
CA ASN A 350 22.71 10.42 10.50
C ASN A 350 21.83 10.93 9.32
N GLN A 351 21.07 10.09 8.61
CA GLN A 351 19.80 10.57 8.04
C GLN A 351 18.63 9.92 8.78
N GLN A 352 18.28 10.51 9.94
CA GLN A 352 17.08 10.15 10.67
C GLN A 352 15.87 10.40 9.74
N LEU A 353 15.08 9.38 9.45
CA LEU A 353 13.84 9.52 8.68
C LEU A 353 12.94 10.53 9.40
N GLN A 354 12.71 11.68 8.78
CA GLN A 354 11.81 12.72 9.27
C GLN A 354 10.66 12.86 8.28
N LEU A 355 9.43 12.68 8.77
CA LEU A 355 8.21 12.88 7.99
C LEU A 355 7.48 14.12 8.52
N HIS A 356 7.02 14.96 7.60
CA HIS A 356 6.18 16.10 7.95
C HIS A 356 4.75 15.64 8.24
N ARG A 357 3.97 16.51 8.91
CA ARG A 357 2.57 16.24 9.25
C ARG A 357 1.74 15.87 8.00
N ASN A 358 1.91 16.62 6.91
CA ASN A 358 1.22 16.38 5.65
C ASN A 358 1.63 15.05 5.00
N GLU A 359 2.90 14.67 5.06
CA GLU A 359 3.39 13.36 4.59
C GLU A 359 2.70 12.21 5.33
N VAL A 360 2.59 12.30 6.66
CA VAL A 360 1.91 11.29 7.49
C VAL A 360 0.41 11.21 7.15
N ILE A 361 -0.24 12.37 7.01
CA ILE A 361 -1.67 12.45 6.64
C ILE A 361 -1.91 11.85 5.26
N ALA A 362 -1.08 12.20 4.28
CA ALA A 362 -1.18 11.74 2.91
C ALA A 362 -0.94 10.23 2.80
N LEU A 363 0.06 9.69 3.51
CA LEU A 363 0.36 8.26 3.52
C LEU A 363 -0.82 7.42 4.05
N ALA A 364 -1.41 7.81 5.18
CA ALA A 364 -2.55 7.10 5.77
C ALA A 364 -3.81 7.21 4.90
N ASN A 365 -4.11 8.40 4.38
CA ASN A 365 -5.27 8.61 3.50
C ASN A 365 -5.12 7.86 2.18
N LEU A 366 -3.92 7.84 1.58
CA LEU A 366 -3.62 7.03 0.39
C LEU A 366 -3.86 5.54 0.65
N LEU A 367 -3.32 5.01 1.76
CA LEU A 367 -3.55 3.61 2.13
C LEU A 367 -5.04 3.29 2.29
N ASN A 368 -5.81 4.21 2.89
CA ASN A 368 -7.25 4.06 3.01
C ASN A 368 -7.98 4.07 1.65
N ARG A 369 -7.61 4.96 0.71
CA ARG A 369 -8.17 4.95 -0.66
C ARG A 369 -7.86 3.62 -1.36
N LEU A 370 -6.62 3.16 -1.31
CA LEU A 370 -6.23 1.87 -1.90
C LEU A 370 -6.96 0.69 -1.25
N SER A 371 -7.15 0.72 0.07
CA SER A 371 -7.93 -0.26 0.83
C SER A 371 -9.38 -0.33 0.34
N GLU A 372 -10.05 0.81 0.16
CA GLU A 372 -11.40 0.88 -0.39
C GLU A 372 -11.47 0.31 -1.82
N SER A 373 -10.52 0.68 -2.68
CA SER A 373 -10.44 0.19 -4.05
C SER A 373 -10.25 -1.33 -4.13
N VAL A 374 -9.34 -1.90 -3.34
CA VAL A 374 -9.12 -3.36 -3.26
C VAL A 374 -10.37 -4.07 -2.79
N LYS A 375 -11.01 -3.58 -1.71
CA LYS A 375 -12.27 -4.13 -1.20
C LYS A 375 -13.38 -4.08 -2.26
N PHE A 376 -13.52 -2.97 -2.99
CA PHE A 376 -14.53 -2.82 -4.03
C PHE A 376 -14.31 -3.81 -5.18
N VAL A 377 -13.05 -4.00 -5.61
CA VAL A 377 -12.69 -5.02 -6.61
C VAL A 377 -13.06 -6.42 -6.14
N HIS A 378 -12.73 -6.77 -4.91
CA HIS A 378 -13.05 -8.07 -4.33
C HIS A 378 -14.56 -8.33 -4.25
N GLU A 379 -15.34 -7.36 -3.76
CA GLU A 379 -16.77 -7.53 -3.49
C GLU A 379 -17.64 -7.38 -4.75
N LYS A 380 -17.31 -6.44 -5.64
CA LYS A 380 -18.13 -6.09 -6.81
C LYS A 380 -17.60 -6.65 -8.12
N GLY A 381 -16.32 -7.01 -8.20
CA GLY A 381 -15.66 -7.52 -9.41
C GLY A 381 -16.42 -8.67 -10.07
N PRO A 382 -16.64 -9.81 -9.36
CA PRO A 382 -17.35 -10.96 -9.94
C PRO A 382 -18.79 -10.66 -10.36
N TYR A 383 -19.44 -9.68 -9.74
CA TYR A 383 -20.79 -9.27 -10.12
C TYR A 383 -20.79 -8.40 -11.39
N ALA A 384 -19.88 -7.42 -11.47
CA ALA A 384 -19.71 -6.56 -12.63
C ALA A 384 -19.35 -7.38 -13.89
N GLU A 385 -18.42 -8.34 -13.78
CA GLU A 385 -18.04 -9.22 -14.91
C GLU A 385 -19.25 -10.01 -15.44
N ARG A 386 -20.03 -10.63 -14.55
CA ARG A 386 -21.23 -11.39 -14.94
C ARG A 386 -22.31 -10.53 -15.61
N ILE A 387 -22.49 -9.28 -15.18
CA ILE A 387 -23.42 -8.36 -15.85
C ILE A 387 -22.96 -8.08 -17.27
N MET A 388 -21.66 -7.79 -17.45
CA MET A 388 -21.12 -7.39 -18.74
C MET A 388 -21.03 -8.57 -19.72
N GLU A 389 -20.67 -9.78 -19.26
CA GLU A 389 -20.72 -11.01 -20.07
C GLU A 389 -22.13 -11.29 -20.62
N LYS A 390 -23.17 -11.09 -19.80
CA LYS A 390 -24.57 -11.24 -20.22
C LYS A 390 -24.97 -10.19 -21.25
N LYS A 391 -24.59 -8.92 -21.05
CA LYS A 391 -24.83 -7.86 -22.03
C LYS A 391 -24.16 -8.19 -23.36
N ILE A 392 -22.87 -8.55 -23.36
CA ILE A 392 -22.11 -8.91 -24.57
C ILE A 392 -22.77 -10.08 -25.32
N SER A 393 -23.15 -11.14 -24.59
CA SER A 393 -23.84 -12.31 -25.16
C SER A 393 -25.20 -11.97 -25.79
N SER A 394 -25.93 -11.00 -25.19
CA SER A 394 -27.20 -10.53 -25.74
C SER A 394 -27.02 -9.74 -27.05
N TYR A 395 -25.94 -8.94 -27.17
CA TYR A 395 -25.64 -8.19 -28.39
C TYR A 395 -25.20 -9.10 -29.54
N THR A 396 -24.35 -10.11 -29.28
CA THR A 396 -23.94 -11.08 -30.30
C THR A 396 -25.10 -11.95 -30.79
N SER A 397 -26.08 -12.27 -29.93
CA SER A 397 -27.30 -12.98 -30.35
C SER A 397 -28.23 -12.14 -31.23
N LYS A 398 -28.26 -10.81 -31.01
CA LYS A 398 -29.07 -9.87 -31.82
C LYS A 398 -28.41 -9.47 -33.14
N SER A 399 -27.08 -9.58 -33.27
CA SER A 399 -26.37 -9.29 -34.53
C SER A 399 -26.25 -10.50 -35.46
N SER A 400 -26.62 -11.69 -34.99
CA SER A 400 -26.61 -12.96 -35.74
C SER A 400 -28.01 -13.44 -36.14
N SER A 401 -29.04 -12.66 -35.82
CA SER A 401 -30.42 -12.77 -36.31
C SER A 401 -30.69 -11.61 -37.27
#